data_AF-A0AAJ0GVW2-F1
#
_entry.id   AF-A0AAJ0GVW2-F1
#
_cell.length_a   1.000
_cell.length_b   1.000
_cell.length_c   1.000
_cell.angle_alpha   90.00
_cell.angle_beta   90.00
_cell.angle_gamma   90.00
#
_symmetry.space_group_name_H-M   'P 1'
#
loop_
_entity.id
_entity.type
_entity.pdbx_description
1 polymer ?
#
loop_
_entity_poly.entity_id
_entity_poly.type
_entity_poly.pdbx_seq_one_letter_code
_entity_poly.pdbx_strand_id
1 'polypeptide(L)'
;MSWQAYVDTSLVGSGHIDKAVIVSAAGDSTWAATEGFSVGADELKNLISILNEQDKKDGPAVIKAYSDGIHVAGERYVATRIEDRHVYGRHGKTGICVVKTGQAILITHYGENAQAGNATQTVESLADYLIKHGY
;
A
#
# COMPACT_ATOMS: atom_id res chain seq x y z
N MET A 1 14.21 -10.33 -11.53
CA MET A 1 14.00 -10.41 -10.06
C MET A 1 12.63 -11.01 -9.81
N SER A 2 12.48 -11.83 -8.77
CA SER A 2 11.17 -12.35 -8.35
C SER A 2 10.39 -11.28 -7.58
N TRP A 3 9.06 -11.42 -7.50
CA TRP A 3 8.23 -10.55 -6.66
C TRP A 3 8.65 -10.56 -5.19
N GLN A 4 9.06 -11.73 -4.68
CA GLN A 4 9.57 -11.87 -3.32
C GLN A 4 10.85 -11.06 -3.08
N ALA A 5 11.74 -10.96 -4.07
CA ALA A 5 12.95 -10.14 -3.94
C ALA A 5 12.63 -8.64 -3.78
N TYR A 6 11.56 -8.13 -4.41
CA TYR A 6 11.12 -6.75 -4.21
C TYR A 6 10.60 -6.52 -2.78
N VAL A 7 9.87 -7.48 -2.22
CA VAL A 7 9.42 -7.42 -0.82
C VAL A 7 10.62 -7.47 0.14
N ASP A 8 11.47 -8.48 0.01
CA ASP A 8 12.50 -8.74 1.01
C ASP A 8 13.67 -7.76 0.93
N THR A 9 14.08 -7.38 -0.29
CA THR A 9 15.29 -6.56 -0.49
C THR A 9 14.97 -5.09 -0.71
N SER A 10 14.02 -4.79 -1.61
CA SER A 10 13.73 -3.40 -1.98
C SER A 10 12.84 -2.67 -0.96
N LEU A 11 11.89 -3.39 -0.35
CA LEU A 11 10.99 -2.83 0.66
C LEU A 11 11.52 -3.06 2.07
N VAL A 12 11.45 -4.29 2.58
CA VAL A 12 11.85 -4.61 3.96
C VAL A 12 13.35 -4.37 4.17
N GLY A 13 14.18 -4.79 3.22
CA GLY A 13 15.63 -4.59 3.23
C GLY A 13 16.08 -3.12 3.21
N SER A 14 15.20 -2.16 2.90
CA SER A 14 15.51 -0.73 3.02
C SER A 14 15.69 -0.27 4.47
N GLY A 15 15.10 -0.99 5.44
CA GLY A 15 15.02 -0.57 6.84
C GLY A 15 13.98 0.52 7.12
N HIS A 16 13.20 0.94 6.12
CA HIS A 16 12.12 1.93 6.28
C HIS A 16 10.73 1.29 6.34
N ILE A 17 10.59 0.06 5.85
CA ILE A 17 9.37 -0.74 5.82
C ILE A 17 9.64 -2.01 6.64
N ASP A 18 8.70 -2.42 7.47
CA ASP A 18 8.83 -3.66 8.26
C ASP A 18 7.98 -4.81 7.70
N LYS A 19 6.86 -4.49 7.02
CA LYS A 19 6.00 -5.48 6.37
C LYS A 19 5.52 -4.96 5.01
N ALA A 20 5.46 -5.84 4.03
CA ALA A 20 4.94 -5.52 2.71
C ALA A 20 4.24 -6.71 2.07
N VAL A 21 3.27 -6.43 1.22
CA VAL A 21 2.63 -7.39 0.32
C VAL A 21 2.46 -6.75 -1.05
N ILE A 22 2.72 -7.53 -2.09
CA ILE A 22 2.47 -7.18 -3.48
C ILE A 22 1.35 -8.07 -3.98
N VAL A 23 0.28 -7.46 -4.45
CA VAL A 23 -0.88 -8.13 -5.04
C VAL A 23 -1.09 -7.67 -6.47
N SER A 24 -1.87 -8.40 -7.25
CA SER A 24 -2.30 -7.93 -8.57
C SER A 24 -3.14 -6.65 -8.46
N ALA A 25 -3.18 -5.84 -9.52
CA ALA A 25 -4.03 -4.66 -9.59
C ALA A 25 -5.54 -4.96 -9.49
N ALA A 26 -5.93 -6.22 -9.78
CA ALA A 26 -7.29 -6.71 -9.59
C ALA A 26 -7.57 -7.19 -8.15
N GLY A 27 -6.52 -7.41 -7.33
CA GLY A 27 -6.61 -7.90 -5.95
C GLY A 27 -7.09 -9.35 -5.84
N ASP A 28 -6.93 -10.12 -6.91
CA ASP A 28 -7.32 -11.53 -6.99
C ASP A 28 -6.19 -12.49 -6.57
N SER A 29 -4.95 -12.01 -6.55
CA SER A 29 -3.77 -12.84 -6.32
C SER A 29 -2.67 -12.08 -5.58
N THR A 30 -2.09 -12.74 -4.59
CA THR A 30 -0.89 -12.27 -3.89
C THR A 30 0.34 -12.80 -4.59
N TRP A 31 1.25 -11.92 -4.98
CA TRP A 31 2.47 -12.27 -5.72
C TRP A 31 3.68 -12.43 -4.80
N ALA A 32 3.72 -11.66 -3.71
CA ALA A 32 4.75 -11.75 -2.68
C ALA A 32 4.27 -11.10 -1.38
N ALA A 33 4.74 -11.59 -0.24
CA ALA A 33 4.39 -11.06 1.06
C ALA A 33 5.53 -11.26 2.06
N THR A 34 5.63 -10.38 3.04
CA THR A 34 6.39 -10.65 4.27
C THR A 34 5.71 -11.77 5.04
N GLU A 35 6.50 -12.67 5.64
CA GLU A 35 5.97 -13.77 6.44
C GLU A 35 5.03 -13.25 7.55
N GLY A 36 3.84 -13.84 7.64
CA GLY A 36 2.82 -13.43 8.61
C GLY A 36 2.08 -12.13 8.28
N PHE A 37 2.37 -11.46 7.16
CA PHE A 37 1.63 -10.29 6.70
C PHE A 37 0.71 -10.63 5.54
N SER A 38 -0.59 -10.64 5.81
CA SER A 38 -1.63 -10.92 4.81
C SER A 38 -2.76 -9.91 4.92
N VAL A 39 -3.26 -9.46 3.78
CA VAL A 39 -4.40 -8.54 3.69
C VAL A 39 -5.64 -9.33 3.29
N GLY A 40 -6.74 -9.11 4.01
CA GLY A 40 -7.99 -9.84 3.77
C GLY A 40 -8.61 -9.50 2.41
N ALA A 41 -9.39 -10.42 1.84
CA ALA A 41 -10.04 -10.21 0.54
C ALA A 41 -10.97 -8.98 0.52
N ASP A 42 -11.69 -8.73 1.61
CA ASP A 42 -12.58 -7.57 1.71
C ASP A 42 -11.82 -6.26 1.91
N GLU A 43 -10.68 -6.31 2.62
CA GLU A 43 -9.75 -5.18 2.75
C GLU A 43 -9.13 -4.81 1.41
N LEU A 44 -8.70 -5.80 0.62
CA LEU A 44 -8.19 -5.60 -0.74
C LEU A 44 -9.24 -4.98 -1.65
N LYS A 45 -10.49 -5.45 -1.63
CA LYS A 45 -11.58 -4.86 -2.40
C LYS A 45 -11.81 -3.39 -2.05
N ASN A 46 -11.76 -3.06 -0.75
CA ASN A 46 -11.89 -1.68 -0.30
C ASN A 46 -10.70 -0.82 -0.75
N LEU A 47 -9.47 -1.32 -0.66
CA LEU A 47 -8.30 -0.60 -1.18
C LEU A 47 -8.42 -0.35 -2.68
N ILE A 48 -8.84 -1.35 -3.45
CA ILE A 48 -9.00 -1.24 -4.91
C ILE A 48 -10.10 -0.25 -5.27
N SER A 49 -11.22 -0.22 -4.54
CA SER A 49 -12.27 0.76 -4.81
C SER A 49 -11.77 2.19 -4.57
N ILE A 50 -11.00 2.43 -3.51
CA ILE A 50 -10.36 3.73 -3.24
C ILE A 50 -9.33 4.08 -4.33
N LEU A 51 -8.49 3.12 -4.72
CA LEU A 51 -7.45 3.31 -5.74
C LEU A 51 -8.02 3.54 -7.14
N ASN A 52 -9.18 2.95 -7.47
CA ASN A 52 -9.84 3.12 -8.76
C ASN A 52 -10.84 4.28 -8.80
N GLU A 53 -11.19 4.88 -7.65
CA GLU A 53 -12.03 6.06 -7.59
C GLU A 53 -11.43 7.19 -8.42
N GLN A 54 -12.19 7.76 -9.36
CA GLN A 54 -11.67 8.81 -10.24
C GLN A 54 -11.59 10.16 -9.53
N ASP A 55 -12.58 10.45 -8.67
CA ASP A 55 -12.59 11.65 -7.85
C ASP A 55 -11.86 11.40 -6.54
N LYS A 56 -10.56 11.74 -6.53
CA LYS A 56 -9.68 11.61 -5.36
C LYS A 56 -9.94 12.63 -4.26
N LYS A 57 -10.89 13.54 -4.46
CA LYS A 57 -11.22 14.58 -3.49
C LYS A 57 -12.56 14.31 -2.83
N ASP A 58 -13.60 14.13 -3.65
CA ASP A 58 -15.00 14.08 -3.21
C ASP A 58 -15.70 12.78 -3.66
N GLY A 59 -14.96 11.80 -4.18
CA GLY A 59 -15.48 10.50 -4.56
C GLY A 59 -16.00 9.70 -3.36
N PRO A 60 -17.08 8.91 -3.52
CA PRO A 60 -17.71 8.20 -2.40
C PRO A 60 -16.77 7.23 -1.69
N ALA A 61 -15.88 6.53 -2.42
CA ALA A 61 -14.91 5.63 -1.79
C ALA A 61 -13.86 6.40 -0.97
N VAL A 62 -13.46 7.58 -1.44
CA VAL A 62 -12.47 8.45 -0.78
C VAL A 62 -13.06 9.08 0.48
N ILE A 63 -14.27 9.63 0.40
CA ILE A 63 -14.99 10.17 1.56
C ILE A 63 -15.14 9.08 2.63
N LYS A 64 -15.52 7.87 2.21
CA LYS A 64 -15.65 6.74 3.12
C LYS A 64 -14.30 6.35 3.74
N ALA A 65 -13.20 6.35 2.98
CA ALA A 65 -11.87 6.07 3.51
C ALA A 65 -11.42 7.11 4.56
N TYR A 66 -11.74 8.39 4.37
CA TYR A 66 -11.44 9.42 5.37
C TYR A 66 -12.34 9.33 6.62
N SER A 67 -13.60 8.91 6.47
CA SER A 67 -14.56 8.79 7.58
C SER A 67 -14.38 7.48 8.37
N ASP A 68 -14.44 6.35 7.69
CA ASP A 68 -14.39 5.01 8.28
C ASP A 68 -12.95 4.54 8.53
N GLY A 69 -11.96 5.12 7.84
CA GLY A 69 -10.58 4.67 7.87
C GLY A 69 -10.30 3.54 6.86
N ILE A 70 -9.02 3.25 6.67
CA ILE A 70 -8.50 2.22 5.78
C ILE A 70 -8.14 1.00 6.62
N HIS A 71 -8.58 -0.18 6.23
CA HIS A 71 -8.30 -1.42 6.97
C HIS A 71 -7.27 -2.26 6.20
N VAL A 72 -6.19 -2.66 6.89
CA VAL A 72 -5.12 -3.49 6.32
C VAL A 72 -4.68 -4.49 7.39
N ALA A 73 -4.72 -5.78 7.05
CA ALA A 73 -4.29 -6.87 7.93
C ALA A 73 -4.99 -6.86 9.30
N GLY A 74 -6.28 -6.52 9.34
CA GLY A 74 -7.10 -6.45 10.55
C GLY A 74 -6.95 -5.16 11.37
N GLU A 75 -6.08 -4.24 10.97
CA GLU A 75 -5.87 -2.97 11.65
C GLU A 75 -6.49 -1.80 10.89
N ARG A 76 -7.06 -0.85 11.64
CA ARG A 76 -7.65 0.38 11.11
C ARG A 76 -6.65 1.53 11.14
N TYR A 77 -6.43 2.15 9.98
CA TYR A 77 -5.59 3.31 9.78
C TYR A 77 -6.44 4.53 9.42
N VAL A 78 -6.09 5.69 9.97
CA VAL A 78 -6.71 6.96 9.59
C VAL A 78 -6.07 7.41 8.28
N ALA A 79 -6.88 7.58 7.23
CA ALA A 79 -6.40 8.09 5.95
C ALA A 79 -5.81 9.49 6.11
N THR A 80 -4.60 9.69 5.62
CA THR A 80 -3.89 10.97 5.67
C THR A 80 -3.82 11.63 4.31
N ARG A 81 -3.73 10.84 3.25
CA ARG A 81 -3.66 11.31 1.87
C ARG A 81 -4.17 10.24 0.93
N ILE A 82 -5.03 10.64 0.00
CA ILE A 82 -5.53 9.79 -1.08
C ILE A 82 -5.46 10.64 -2.33
N GLU A 83 -4.49 10.37 -3.20
CA GLU A 83 -4.25 11.16 -4.41
C GLU A 83 -3.73 10.23 -5.50
N ASP A 84 -4.22 10.44 -6.73
CA ASP A 84 -3.83 9.69 -7.91
C ASP A 84 -3.77 8.16 -7.68
N ARG A 85 -2.57 7.58 -7.65
CA ARG A 85 -2.34 6.14 -7.49
C ARG A 85 -1.96 5.72 -6.07
N HIS A 86 -1.92 6.63 -5.09
CA HIS A 86 -1.45 6.34 -3.74
C HIS A 86 -2.46 6.66 -2.64
N VAL A 87 -2.39 5.85 -1.59
CA VAL A 87 -3.20 5.93 -0.39
C VAL A 87 -2.28 5.78 0.82
N TYR A 88 -2.28 6.78 1.68
CA TYR A 88 -1.50 6.81 2.92
C TYR A 88 -2.42 6.81 4.12
N GLY A 89 -2.03 6.06 5.14
CA GLY A 89 -2.75 5.95 6.39
C GLY A 89 -1.82 5.88 7.58
N ARG A 90 -2.30 6.29 8.76
CA ARG A 90 -1.54 6.24 10.01
C ARG A 90 -2.32 5.57 11.13
N HIS A 91 -1.62 4.90 12.01
CA HIS A 91 -2.16 4.34 13.25
C HIS A 91 -1.17 4.66 14.39
N GLY A 92 -1.42 5.74 15.13
CA GLY A 92 -0.47 6.21 16.15
C GLY A 92 0.89 6.56 15.53
N LYS A 93 1.93 5.78 15.87
CA LYS A 93 3.30 5.93 15.35
C LYS A 93 3.60 5.05 14.13
N THR A 94 2.73 4.10 13.81
CA THR A 94 2.86 3.28 12.61
C THR A 94 2.01 3.83 11.48
N GLY A 95 2.14 3.25 10.30
CA GLY A 95 1.27 3.59 9.19
C GLY A 95 1.47 2.71 7.99
N ILE A 96 0.67 3.00 6.98
CA ILE A 96 0.63 2.28 5.72
C ILE A 96 0.91 3.20 4.55
N CYS A 97 1.61 2.67 3.57
CA CYS A 97 1.82 3.28 2.28
C CYS A 97 1.37 2.29 1.21
N VAL A 98 0.31 2.65 0.49
CA VAL A 98 -0.28 1.84 -0.57
C VAL A 98 -0.14 2.56 -1.89
N VAL A 99 0.47 1.92 -2.89
CA VAL A 99 0.70 2.51 -4.22
C VAL A 99 0.31 1.51 -5.29
N LYS A 100 -0.51 1.95 -6.25
CA LYS A 100 -0.93 1.17 -7.41
C LYS A 100 0.02 1.42 -8.60
N THR A 101 0.41 0.34 -9.28
CA THR A 101 1.15 0.36 -10.55
C THR A 101 0.23 -0.04 -11.71
N GLY A 102 0.80 -0.33 -12.89
CA GLY A 102 0.00 -0.77 -14.04
C GLY A 102 -0.69 -2.11 -13.81
N GLN A 103 -0.03 -3.03 -13.11
CA GLN A 103 -0.45 -4.42 -12.92
C GLN A 103 -0.40 -4.89 -11.47
N ALA A 104 0.19 -4.13 -10.54
CA ALA A 104 0.34 -4.49 -9.14
C ALA A 104 -0.19 -3.42 -8.18
N ILE A 105 -0.39 -3.80 -6.93
CA ILE A 105 -0.58 -2.88 -5.80
C ILE A 105 0.44 -3.26 -4.74
N LEU A 106 1.23 -2.29 -4.32
CA LEU A 106 2.19 -2.40 -3.23
C LEU A 106 1.47 -1.93 -1.96
N ILE A 107 1.29 -2.81 -1.00
CA ILE A 107 0.71 -2.49 0.31
C ILE A 107 1.82 -2.68 1.34
N THR A 108 2.20 -1.60 2.01
CA THR A 108 3.30 -1.63 2.97
C THR A 108 2.91 -1.04 4.29
N HIS A 109 3.59 -1.49 5.34
CA HIS A 109 3.50 -0.99 6.69
C HIS A 109 4.89 -0.53 7.14
N TYR A 110 4.93 0.53 7.95
CA TYR A 110 6.15 0.98 8.62
C TYR A 110 5.93 1.01 10.13
N GLY A 111 6.92 0.54 10.87
CA GLY A 111 6.89 0.48 12.34
C GLY A 111 7.14 1.82 13.01
N GLU A 112 7.02 1.86 14.34
CA GLU A 112 7.09 3.10 15.14
C GLU A 112 8.42 3.86 15.05
N ASN A 113 9.50 3.15 14.72
CA ASN A 113 10.84 3.72 14.61
C ASN A 113 11.15 4.26 13.21
N ALA A 114 10.26 4.02 12.23
CA ALA A 114 10.45 4.46 10.86
C ALA A 114 10.00 5.92 10.69
N GLN A 115 10.71 6.66 9.84
CA GLN A 115 10.25 7.97 9.38
C GLN A 115 9.28 7.78 8.22
N ALA A 116 8.04 8.22 8.38
CA ALA A 116 6.99 8.07 7.39
C ALA A 116 7.39 8.59 5.99
N GLY A 117 8.11 9.71 5.91
CA GLY A 117 8.59 10.25 4.64
C GLY A 117 9.53 9.29 3.88
N ASN A 118 10.47 8.66 4.58
CA ASN A 118 11.41 7.70 3.98
C ASN A 118 10.69 6.40 3.58
N ALA A 119 9.74 5.95 4.39
CA ALA A 119 8.88 4.81 4.07
C ALA A 119 8.10 5.08 2.77
N THR A 120 7.41 6.22 2.68
CA THR A 120 6.68 6.62 1.48
C THR A 120 7.58 6.71 0.25
N GLN A 121 8.75 7.36 0.38
CA GLN A 121 9.69 7.51 -0.73
C GLN A 121 10.21 6.16 -1.25
N THR A 122 10.45 5.20 -0.35
CA THR A 122 10.90 3.85 -0.73
C THR A 122 9.87 3.13 -1.58
N VAL A 123 8.60 3.19 -1.18
CA VAL A 123 7.49 2.52 -1.88
C VAL A 123 7.22 3.18 -3.23
N GLU A 124 7.18 4.51 -3.28
CA GLU A 124 6.99 5.26 -4.53
C GLU A 124 8.13 5.01 -5.52
N SER A 125 9.38 4.96 -5.05
CA SER A 125 10.54 4.67 -5.91
C SER A 125 10.45 3.28 -6.54
N LEU A 126 10.01 2.28 -5.77
CA LEU A 126 9.79 0.93 -6.30
C LEU A 126 8.59 0.90 -7.26
N ALA A 127 7.50 1.59 -6.93
CA ALA A 127 6.33 1.69 -7.80
C ALA A 127 6.67 2.33 -9.16
N ASP A 128 7.41 3.45 -9.16
CA ASP A 128 7.89 4.10 -10.37
C ASP A 128 8.79 3.18 -11.20
N TYR A 129 9.68 2.44 -10.53
CA TYR A 129 10.51 1.44 -11.20
C TYR A 129 9.66 0.37 -11.89
N LEU A 130 8.65 -0.17 -11.20
CA LEU A 130 7.76 -1.20 -11.74
C LEU A 130 6.97 -0.67 -12.94
N ILE A 131 6.38 0.53 -12.83
CA ILE A 131 5.64 1.18 -13.90
C ILE A 131 6.52 1.40 -15.13
N LYS A 132 7.75 1.87 -14.93
CA LYS A 132 8.72 2.06 -16.03
C LYS A 132 9.04 0.76 -16.77
N HIS A 133 8.96 -0.37 -16.10
CA HIS A 133 9.19 -1.70 -16.68
C HIS A 133 7.90 -2.38 -17.18
N GLY A 134 6.76 -1.67 -17.17
CA GLY A 134 5.49 -2.17 -17.68
C GLY A 134 4.66 -2.97 -16.68
N TYR A 135 4.98 -2.88 -15.38
CA TYR A 135 4.29 -3.54 -14.28
C TYR A 135 3.40 -2.59 -13.47
#